data_AF-A8UNW5-F1
#
_entry.id   AF-A8UNW5-F1
#
_cell.length_a   1.000
_cell.length_b   1.000
_cell.length_c   1.000
_cell.angle_alpha   90.00
_cell.angle_beta   90.00
_cell.angle_gamma   90.00
#
_symmetry.space_group_name_H-M   'P 1'
#
loop_
_entity.id
_entity.type
_entity.pdbx_description
1 polymer ?
#
loop_
_entity_poly.entity_id
_entity_poly.type
_entity_poly.pdbx_seq_one_letter_code
_entity_poly.pdbx_strand_id
1 'polypeptide(L)'
;MKNLFTTLCLFFIVCNCNAQDTLKLSELELLNNTSWKGKLTYKDYQSGKLTSIDATMQAEIDGEKIIYNVQYTYEPNKNNKSSIKIKKNGTYYGNEKIVSNTYKNGTRTFVTSYEGKDNGKKATMYITRQFNETSYKEIKEVLLKDSSKRFMRNTYEFTKIE
;
A
#
# COMPACT_ATOMS: atom_id res chain seq x y z
N MET A 1 57.59 32.61 18.88
CA MET A 1 56.31 32.12 19.45
C MET A 1 55.33 31.91 18.30
N LYS A 2 54.59 30.80 18.36
CA LYS A 2 53.90 30.15 17.25
C LYS A 2 52.70 30.99 16.77
N ASN A 3 52.74 31.48 15.53
CA ASN A 3 51.56 32.07 14.91
C ASN A 3 50.72 30.98 14.26
N LEU A 4 49.46 30.95 14.73
CA LEU A 4 48.40 30.00 14.47
C LEU A 4 48.11 29.85 12.96
N PHE A 5 48.24 28.64 12.43
CA PHE A 5 47.63 28.25 11.15
C PHE A 5 46.12 28.08 11.39
N THR A 6 45.31 29.01 10.91
CA THR A 6 43.84 28.89 10.92
C THR A 6 43.41 28.06 9.72
N THR A 7 43.32 26.73 9.89
CA THR A 7 42.74 25.84 8.88
C THR A 7 41.21 25.91 8.98
N LEU A 8 40.58 26.60 8.03
CA LEU A 8 39.13 26.62 7.84
C LEU A 8 38.68 25.26 7.31
N CYS A 9 38.22 24.38 8.21
CA CYS A 9 37.54 23.14 7.82
C CYS A 9 36.17 23.48 7.22
N LEU A 10 36.05 23.42 5.89
CA LEU A 10 34.75 23.32 5.22
C LEU A 10 34.12 21.97 5.57
N PHE A 11 33.21 21.98 6.54
CA PHE A 11 32.31 20.86 6.81
C PHE A 11 31.27 20.83 5.67
N PHE A 12 31.56 20.09 4.60
CA PHE A 12 30.52 19.68 3.64
C PHE A 12 29.58 18.72 4.37
N ILE A 13 28.51 19.27 4.96
CA ILE A 13 27.36 18.49 5.40
C ILE A 13 26.74 17.90 4.13
N VAL A 14 27.05 16.63 3.85
CA VAL A 14 26.35 15.86 2.83
C VAL A 14 24.96 15.57 3.38
N CYS A 15 24.03 16.50 3.15
CA CYS A 15 22.61 16.25 3.35
C CYS A 15 22.20 15.14 2.39
N ASN A 16 22.26 13.90 2.86
CA ASN A 16 21.55 12.79 2.23
C ASN A 16 20.05 13.06 2.42
N CYS A 17 19.48 13.91 1.55
CA CYS A 17 18.05 13.96 1.32
C CYS A 17 17.65 12.59 0.76
N ASN A 18 17.43 11.62 1.66
CA ASN A 18 16.57 10.49 1.34
C ASN A 18 15.19 11.09 1.13
N ALA A 19 14.89 11.47 -0.12
CA ALA A 19 13.57 11.91 -0.51
C ALA A 19 12.64 10.74 -0.18
N GLN A 20 11.83 10.90 0.87
CA GLN A 20 10.84 9.89 1.22
C GLN A 20 9.81 9.88 0.08
N ASP A 21 9.53 8.70 -0.47
CA ASP A 21 8.50 8.56 -1.48
C ASP A 21 7.16 9.08 -0.96
N THR A 22 6.48 9.85 -1.79
CA THR A 22 5.17 10.44 -1.48
C THR A 22 4.15 10.01 -2.51
N LEU A 23 2.89 10.03 -2.12
CA LEU A 23 1.74 9.79 -2.98
C LEU A 23 0.82 11.02 -2.93
N LYS A 24 0.29 11.45 -4.07
CA LYS A 24 -0.74 12.50 -4.17
C LYS A 24 -2.08 11.90 -4.56
N LEU A 25 -3.18 12.55 -4.20
CA LEU A 25 -4.52 12.05 -4.51
C LEU A 25 -4.77 12.02 -6.03
N SER A 26 -4.26 13.02 -6.75
CA SER A 26 -4.31 13.08 -8.21
C SER A 26 -3.63 11.89 -8.90
N GLU A 27 -2.75 11.17 -8.20
CA GLU A 27 -2.08 9.98 -8.73
C GLU A 27 -2.96 8.73 -8.66
N LEU A 28 -4.12 8.82 -8.00
CA LEU A 28 -5.14 7.78 -7.88
C LEU A 28 -6.34 8.00 -8.80
N GLU A 29 -6.33 9.04 -9.65
CA GLU A 29 -7.46 9.42 -10.52
C GLU A 29 -7.90 8.30 -11.47
N LEU A 30 -7.00 7.40 -11.88
CA LEU A 30 -7.37 6.23 -12.68
C LEU A 30 -8.38 5.29 -11.98
N LEU A 31 -8.46 5.36 -10.65
CA LEU A 31 -9.40 4.61 -9.83
C LEU A 31 -10.70 5.36 -9.59
N ASN A 32 -10.79 6.64 -9.92
CA ASN A 32 -11.95 7.47 -9.59
C ASN A 32 -13.18 7.06 -10.41
N ASN A 33 -14.32 6.86 -9.73
CA ASN A 33 -15.59 6.42 -10.32
C ASN A 33 -15.47 5.16 -11.18
N THR A 34 -14.77 4.14 -10.67
CA THR A 34 -14.54 2.89 -11.40
C THR A 34 -15.12 1.68 -10.67
N SER A 35 -15.56 0.70 -11.45
CA SER A 35 -16.02 -0.61 -10.96
C SER A 35 -15.10 -1.72 -11.45
N TRP A 36 -14.94 -2.75 -10.65
CA TRP A 36 -14.01 -3.84 -10.89
C TRP A 36 -14.59 -5.19 -10.43
N LYS A 37 -14.23 -6.27 -11.12
CA LYS A 37 -14.56 -7.66 -10.75
C LYS A 37 -13.30 -8.51 -10.67
N GLY A 38 -13.33 -9.51 -9.80
CA GLY A 38 -12.20 -10.41 -9.63
C GLY A 38 -12.34 -11.22 -8.35
N LYS A 39 -11.23 -11.38 -7.62
CA LYS A 39 -11.19 -12.29 -6.48
C LYS A 39 -10.25 -11.83 -5.38
N LEU A 40 -10.57 -12.22 -4.16
CA LEU A 40 -9.67 -12.28 -3.02
C LEU A 40 -9.12 -13.69 -2.91
N THR A 41 -7.80 -13.86 -2.92
CA THR A 41 -7.12 -15.13 -2.58
C THR A 41 -6.38 -14.96 -1.26
N TYR A 42 -6.60 -15.82 -0.27
CA TYR A 42 -5.99 -15.70 1.06
C TYR A 42 -5.53 -17.04 1.61
N LYS A 43 -4.53 -16.99 2.50
CA LYS A 43 -4.10 -18.15 3.29
C LYS A 43 -5.10 -18.44 4.40
N ASP A 44 -5.76 -19.58 4.37
CA ASP A 44 -6.56 -20.04 5.49
C ASP A 44 -5.64 -20.61 6.58
N TYR A 45 -5.80 -20.13 7.81
CA TYR A 45 -5.01 -20.61 8.94
C TYR A 45 -5.48 -21.95 9.48
N GLN A 46 -6.74 -22.33 9.26
CA GLN A 46 -7.26 -23.61 9.72
C GLN A 46 -6.73 -24.76 8.85
N SER A 47 -6.85 -24.62 7.53
CA SER A 47 -6.38 -25.65 6.58
C SER A 47 -4.94 -25.47 6.11
N GLY A 48 -4.36 -24.27 6.27
CA GLY A 48 -3.06 -23.91 5.71
C GLY A 48 -3.07 -23.68 4.19
N LYS A 49 -4.20 -23.88 3.52
CA LYS A 49 -4.36 -23.80 2.06
C LYS A 49 -4.70 -22.37 1.62
N LEU A 50 -4.54 -22.11 0.32
CA LEU A 50 -5.07 -20.90 -0.30
C LEU A 50 -6.53 -21.11 -0.66
N THR A 51 -7.36 -20.12 -0.32
CA THR A 51 -8.78 -20.07 -0.63
C THR A 51 -9.07 -18.81 -1.43
N SER A 52 -9.97 -18.90 -2.40
CA SER A 52 -10.38 -17.80 -3.26
C SER A 52 -11.86 -17.53 -3.15
N ILE A 53 -12.23 -16.24 -3.10
CA ILE A 53 -13.62 -15.78 -3.06
C ILE A 53 -13.80 -14.70 -4.13
N ASP A 54 -14.85 -14.83 -4.92
CA ASP A 54 -15.22 -13.82 -5.91
C ASP A 54 -15.62 -12.51 -5.23
N ALA A 55 -15.11 -11.41 -5.77
CA ALA A 55 -15.33 -10.10 -5.22
C ALA A 55 -15.51 -9.04 -6.32
N THR A 56 -16.25 -8.00 -6.00
CA THR A 56 -16.31 -6.76 -6.76
C THR A 56 -15.75 -5.62 -5.93
N MET A 57 -15.26 -4.58 -6.60
CA MET A 57 -14.75 -3.38 -5.97
C MET A 57 -15.29 -2.16 -6.73
N GLN A 58 -15.79 -1.17 -6.00
CA GLN A 58 -15.98 0.19 -6.53
C GLN A 58 -14.96 1.13 -5.87
N ALA A 59 -14.39 2.03 -6.65
CA ALA A 59 -13.48 3.07 -6.17
C ALA A 59 -13.96 4.45 -6.63
N GLU A 60 -13.94 5.42 -5.72
CA GLU A 60 -14.32 6.81 -6.00
C GLU A 60 -13.45 7.78 -5.19
N ILE A 61 -13.19 8.96 -5.75
CA ILE A 61 -12.58 10.08 -5.03
C ILE A 61 -13.70 11.01 -4.56
N ASP A 62 -13.81 11.17 -3.24
CA ASP A 62 -14.75 12.05 -2.57
C ASP A 62 -13.97 13.10 -1.76
N GLY A 63 -13.88 14.31 -2.31
CA GLY A 63 -13.07 15.40 -1.78
C GLY A 63 -11.59 15.00 -1.66
N GLU A 64 -11.09 14.94 -0.43
CA GLU A 64 -9.69 14.59 -0.13
C GLU A 64 -9.47 13.09 0.14
N LYS A 65 -10.46 12.25 -0.17
CA LYS A 65 -10.45 10.82 0.18
C LYS A 65 -10.62 9.98 -1.06
N ILE A 66 -9.98 8.80 -1.05
CA ILE A 66 -10.39 7.69 -1.89
C ILE A 66 -11.25 6.74 -1.06
N ILE A 67 -12.38 6.32 -1.61
CA ILE A 67 -13.32 5.39 -0.99
C ILE A 67 -13.29 4.10 -1.80
N TYR A 68 -13.18 2.97 -1.11
CA TYR A 68 -13.35 1.65 -1.72
C TYR A 68 -14.54 0.95 -1.09
N ASN A 69 -15.38 0.35 -1.93
CA ASN A 69 -16.44 -0.56 -1.53
C ASN A 69 -16.12 -1.93 -2.11
N VAL A 70 -15.78 -2.90 -1.27
CA VAL A 70 -15.50 -4.28 -1.67
C VAL A 70 -16.68 -5.15 -1.26
N GLN A 71 -17.18 -5.96 -2.19
CA GLN A 71 -18.30 -6.88 -1.96
C GLN A 71 -17.90 -8.30 -2.30
N TYR A 72 -18.33 -9.27 -1.50
CA TYR A 72 -18.06 -10.69 -1.69
C TYR A 72 -19.35 -11.42 -2.07
N THR A 73 -19.37 -12.06 -3.24
CA THR A 73 -20.58 -12.60 -3.86
C THR A 73 -21.37 -13.54 -2.93
N TYR A 74 -20.66 -14.42 -2.21
CA TYR A 74 -21.27 -15.43 -1.34
C TYR A 74 -21.09 -15.12 0.15
N GLU A 75 -20.50 -13.97 0.50
CA GLU A 75 -20.24 -13.55 1.89
C GLU A 75 -20.60 -12.07 2.10
N PRO A 76 -21.86 -11.65 1.84
CA PRO A 76 -22.23 -10.23 1.87
C PRO A 76 -22.07 -9.57 3.25
N ASN A 77 -22.12 -10.36 4.33
CA ASN A 77 -21.85 -9.91 5.70
C ASN A 77 -20.37 -9.57 5.95
N LYS A 78 -19.48 -9.87 4.99
CA LYS A 78 -18.05 -9.52 5.02
C LYS A 78 -17.74 -8.30 4.16
N ASN A 79 -18.71 -7.75 3.43
CA ASN A 79 -18.53 -6.55 2.61
C ASN A 79 -17.88 -5.42 3.41
N ASN A 80 -17.00 -4.67 2.76
CA ASN A 80 -16.21 -3.64 3.41
C ASN A 80 -16.30 -2.31 2.65
N LYS A 81 -16.59 -1.25 3.40
CA LYS A 81 -16.40 0.13 2.94
C LYS A 81 -15.20 0.73 3.67
N SER A 82 -14.24 1.24 2.92
CA SER A 82 -13.06 1.93 3.46
C SER A 82 -12.96 3.34 2.88
N SER A 83 -12.41 4.26 3.67
CA SER A 83 -12.23 5.65 3.28
C SER A 83 -10.85 6.11 3.73
N ILE A 84 -10.03 6.55 2.78
CA ILE A 84 -8.59 6.71 2.96
C ILE A 84 -8.20 8.13 2.56
N LYS A 85 -7.61 8.86 3.50
CA LYS A 85 -6.95 10.14 3.24
C LYS A 85 -5.46 9.93 3.02
N ILE A 86 -4.89 10.67 2.08
CA ILE A 86 -3.45 10.87 2.01
C ILE A 86 -3.07 11.92 3.06
N LYS A 87 -2.13 11.58 3.95
CA LYS A 87 -1.76 12.41 5.11
C LYS A 87 -0.27 12.76 5.08
N LYS A 88 0.12 13.72 5.93
CA LYS A 88 1.51 14.12 6.17
C LYS A 88 2.27 14.37 4.85
N ASN A 89 1.71 15.22 4.00
CA ASN A 89 2.29 15.62 2.72
C ASN A 89 2.61 14.42 1.80
N GLY A 90 1.74 13.41 1.78
CA GLY A 90 1.89 12.27 0.88
C GLY A 90 2.69 11.11 1.44
N THR A 91 3.24 11.21 2.65
CA THR A 91 4.05 10.15 3.25
C THR A 91 3.23 9.04 3.91
N TYR A 92 1.90 9.22 4.01
CA TYR A 92 0.98 8.24 4.59
C TYR A 92 -0.28 8.07 3.73
N TYR A 93 -0.65 6.82 3.51
CA TYR A 93 -1.92 6.40 2.91
C TYR A 93 -2.82 5.87 4.02
N GLY A 94 -3.77 6.69 4.47
CA GLY A 94 -4.57 6.41 5.66
C GLY A 94 -3.70 6.41 6.92
N ASN A 95 -3.45 5.24 7.49
CA ASN A 95 -2.54 5.05 8.62
C ASN A 95 -1.27 4.27 8.23
N GLU A 96 -1.12 3.94 6.96
CA GLU A 96 -0.01 3.17 6.42
C GLU A 96 1.07 4.13 5.92
N LYS A 97 2.33 3.91 6.29
CA LYS A 97 3.47 4.71 5.82
C LYS A 97 3.79 4.33 4.39
N ILE A 98 3.96 5.30 3.50
CA ILE A 98 4.47 5.06 2.15
C ILE A 98 5.95 4.66 2.23
N VAL A 99 6.27 3.49 1.68
CA VAL A 99 7.61 2.90 1.60
C VAL A 99 8.19 3.08 0.21
N SER A 100 7.35 2.92 -0.83
CA SER A 100 7.73 3.24 -2.20
C SER A 100 6.54 3.71 -3.04
N ASN A 101 6.79 4.53 -4.05
CA ASN A 101 5.79 4.92 -5.07
C ASN A 101 6.48 5.08 -6.42
N THR A 102 6.07 4.30 -7.41
CA THR A 102 6.65 4.29 -8.74
C THR A 102 5.57 4.28 -9.81
N TYR A 103 5.86 4.90 -10.95
CA TYR A 103 5.02 4.85 -12.14
C TYR A 103 5.88 4.43 -13.33
N LYS A 104 5.59 3.26 -13.89
CA LYS A 104 6.36 2.67 -15.00
C LYS A 104 5.44 1.93 -15.95
N ASN A 105 5.61 2.15 -17.26
CA ASN A 105 4.86 1.47 -18.31
C ASN A 105 3.33 1.53 -18.10
N GLY A 106 2.81 2.73 -17.81
CA GLY A 106 1.37 2.95 -17.61
C GLY A 106 0.80 2.34 -16.31
N THR A 107 1.64 1.78 -15.45
CA THR A 107 1.22 1.14 -14.22
C THR A 107 1.82 1.87 -13.02
N ARG A 108 0.95 2.22 -12.08
CA ARG A 108 1.37 2.72 -10.77
C ARG A 108 1.55 1.56 -9.82
N THR A 109 2.66 1.55 -9.10
CA THR A 109 2.94 0.62 -8.03
C THR A 109 3.41 1.39 -6.81
N PHE A 110 2.67 1.29 -5.71
CA PHE A 110 3.10 1.86 -4.43
C PHE A 110 3.01 0.82 -3.32
N VAL A 111 3.98 0.89 -2.41
CA VAL A 111 4.08 0.01 -1.25
C VAL A 111 3.90 0.84 0.00
N THR A 112 3.06 0.34 0.90
CA THR A 112 2.84 0.91 2.22
C THR A 112 3.22 -0.09 3.31
N SER A 113 3.44 0.40 4.53
CA SER A 113 3.60 -0.46 5.69
C SER A 113 2.92 0.06 6.95
N TYR A 114 2.57 -0.86 7.83
CA TYR A 114 2.11 -0.54 9.19
C TYR A 114 2.44 -1.69 10.14
N GLU A 115 2.51 -1.38 11.43
CA GLU A 115 2.64 -2.37 12.50
C GLU A 115 1.26 -2.82 12.98
N GLY A 116 1.13 -4.10 13.29
CA GLY A 116 -0.11 -4.66 13.79
C GLY A 116 0.07 -6.07 14.33
N LYS A 117 -0.99 -6.86 14.19
CA LYS A 117 -0.95 -8.30 14.49
C LYS A 117 -1.48 -9.10 13.32
N ASP A 118 -0.87 -10.25 13.07
CA ASP A 118 -1.39 -11.26 12.16
C ASP A 118 -1.48 -12.59 12.91
N ASN A 119 -2.68 -13.19 12.91
CA ASN A 119 -3.01 -14.38 13.70
C ASN A 119 -2.58 -14.29 15.18
N GLY A 120 -2.84 -13.14 15.82
CA GLY A 120 -2.48 -12.87 17.22
C GLY A 120 -1.01 -12.50 17.46
N LYS A 121 -0.11 -12.71 16.50
CA LYS A 121 1.33 -12.41 16.62
C LYS A 121 1.65 -11.01 16.13
N LYS A 122 2.56 -10.30 16.81
CA LYS A 122 3.03 -8.98 16.37
C LYS A 122 3.73 -9.10 15.02
N ALA A 123 3.39 -8.21 14.10
CA ALA A 123 3.90 -8.26 12.74
C ALA A 123 3.93 -6.87 12.09
N THR A 124 4.75 -6.75 11.06
CA THR A 124 4.72 -5.63 10.11
C THR A 124 4.04 -6.10 8.83
N MET A 125 3.05 -5.34 8.39
CA MET A 125 2.33 -5.57 7.15
C MET A 125 2.94 -4.70 6.07
N TYR A 126 3.10 -5.28 4.88
CA TYR A 126 3.46 -4.55 3.67
C TYR A 126 2.33 -4.73 2.67
N ILE A 127 1.80 -3.64 2.15
CA ILE A 127 0.75 -3.69 1.13
C ILE A 127 1.26 -3.05 -0.14
N THR A 128 1.37 -3.87 -1.18
CA THR A 128 1.72 -3.45 -2.54
C THR A 128 0.44 -3.28 -3.33
N ARG A 129 0.19 -2.08 -3.83
CA ARG A 129 -0.93 -1.77 -4.72
C ARG A 129 -0.38 -1.46 -6.10
N GLN A 130 -0.88 -2.18 -7.09
CA GLN A 130 -0.51 -2.03 -8.49
C GLN A 130 -1.77 -1.82 -9.32
N PHE A 131 -1.83 -0.76 -10.11
CA PHE A 131 -2.98 -0.50 -10.96
C PHE A 131 -2.64 0.27 -12.22
N ASN A 132 -3.47 0.07 -13.25
CA ASN A 132 -3.46 0.78 -14.52
C ASN A 132 -4.91 0.91 -15.02
N GLU A 133 -5.10 1.21 -16.31
CA GLU A 133 -6.42 1.44 -16.90
C GLU A 133 -7.36 0.23 -16.84
N THR A 134 -6.83 -1.00 -16.78
CA THR A 134 -7.63 -2.23 -16.91
C THR A 134 -7.50 -3.20 -15.74
N SER A 135 -6.46 -3.06 -14.91
CA SER A 135 -6.18 -3.97 -13.81
C SER A 135 -5.91 -3.24 -12.48
N TYR A 136 -6.34 -3.87 -11.40
CA TYR A 136 -5.98 -3.51 -10.04
C TYR A 136 -5.54 -4.77 -9.28
N LYS A 137 -4.42 -4.68 -8.58
CA LYS A 137 -3.88 -5.74 -7.74
C LYS A 137 -3.43 -5.18 -6.40
N GLU A 138 -3.83 -5.82 -5.31
CA GLU A 138 -3.33 -5.53 -3.96
C GLU A 138 -2.75 -6.80 -3.37
N ILE A 139 -1.49 -6.76 -2.94
CA ILE A 139 -0.81 -7.89 -2.29
C ILE A 139 -0.49 -7.47 -0.86
N LYS A 140 -0.96 -8.24 0.12
CA LYS A 140 -0.55 -8.10 1.52
C LYS A 140 0.50 -9.14 1.86
N GLU A 141 1.65 -8.68 2.28
CA GLU A 141 2.69 -9.50 2.88
C GLU A 141 2.81 -9.22 4.38
N VAL A 142 3.23 -10.22 5.14
CA VAL A 142 3.39 -10.17 6.59
C VAL A 142 4.80 -10.59 6.95
N LEU A 143 5.46 -9.76 7.76
CA LEU A 143 6.71 -10.07 8.45
C LEU A 143 6.41 -10.21 9.95
N LEU A 144 6.45 -11.43 10.48
CA LEU A 144 6.33 -11.64 11.93
C LEU A 144 7.57 -11.09 12.64
N LYS A 145 7.40 -10.58 13.86
CA LYS A 145 8.50 -9.98 14.64
C LYS A 145 9.67 -10.95 14.90
N ASP A 146 9.38 -12.24 14.99
CA ASP A 146 10.31 -13.34 15.22
C ASP A 146 10.80 -14.02 13.92
N SER A 147 10.48 -13.44 12.76
CA SER A 147 10.85 -13.96 11.44
C SER A 147 11.72 -12.96 10.67
N SER A 148 12.61 -13.47 9.82
CA SER A 148 13.34 -12.67 8.82
C SER A 148 12.71 -12.73 7.43
N LYS A 149 11.68 -13.57 7.24
CA LYS A 149 11.02 -13.80 5.95
C LYS A 149 9.59 -13.26 5.97
N ARG A 150 9.24 -12.54 4.90
CA ARG A 150 7.86 -12.17 4.58
C ARG A 150 7.12 -13.36 3.99
N PHE A 151 5.82 -13.42 4.22
CA PHE A 151 4.93 -14.32 3.51
C PHE A 151 3.69 -13.58 3.00
N MET A 152 3.15 -14.02 1.87
CA MET A 152 1.89 -13.49 1.32
C MET A 152 0.72 -13.94 2.20
N ARG A 153 -0.03 -12.96 2.72
CA ARG A 153 -1.23 -13.20 3.54
C ARG A 153 -2.48 -13.31 2.68
N ASN A 154 -2.63 -12.38 1.74
CA ASN A 154 -3.69 -12.38 0.75
C ASN A 154 -3.32 -11.53 -0.47
N THR A 155 -4.08 -11.71 -1.55
CA THR A 155 -4.02 -10.92 -2.78
C THR A 155 -5.43 -10.64 -3.28
N TYR A 156 -5.70 -9.40 -3.65
CA TYR A 156 -6.81 -9.05 -4.53
C TYR A 156 -6.30 -8.91 -5.96
N GLU A 157 -7.04 -9.48 -6.91
CA GLU A 157 -6.81 -9.30 -8.34
C GLU A 157 -8.14 -8.96 -9.00
N PHE A 158 -8.20 -7.78 -9.61
CA PHE A 158 -9.40 -7.24 -10.23
C PHE A 158 -9.12 -6.74 -11.65
N THR A 159 -10.12 -6.90 -12.51
CA THR A 159 -10.20 -6.30 -13.84
C THR A 159 -11.32 -5.27 -13.85
N LYS A 160 -11.08 -4.14 -14.51
CA LYS A 160 -12.07 -3.06 -14.64
C LYS A 160 -13.31 -3.57 -15.37
N ILE A 161 -14.46 -3.09 -14.95
CA ILE A 161 -15.75 -3.28 -15.63
C ILE A 161 -16.16 -1.90 -16.15
N GLU A 162 -16.66 -1.87 -17.38
CA GLU A 162 -17.22 -0.67 -18.03
C GLU A 162 -18.34 -0.03 -17.19
#